data_AF-A0A2I0D4N4-F1
#
_entry.id   AF-A0A2I0D4N4-F1
#
_cell.length_a   1.000
_cell.length_b   1.000
_cell.length_c   1.000
_cell.angle_alpha   90.00
_cell.angle_beta   90.00
_cell.angle_gamma   90.00
#
_symmetry.space_group_name_H-M   'P 1'
#
loop_
_entity.id
_entity.type
_entity.pdbx_description
1 polymer ?
#
loop_
_entity_poly.entity_id
_entity_poly.type
_entity_poly.pdbx_seq_one_letter_code
_entity_poly.pdbx_strand_id
1 'polypeptide(L)' 'MEYKLPKSKSVTQFLIVNLEQDVSQRPNQPYNRSLLSDLEVTQSFEDFIKNVDTQMNYTLELLNVE' A
#
# COMPACT_ATOMS: atom_id res chain seq x y z
N MET A 1 17.71 12.34 10.23
CA MET A 1 18.60 12.31 11.41
C MET A 1 19.16 10.90 11.56
N GLU A 2 20.42 10.76 11.97
CA GLU A 2 21.09 9.45 12.09
C GLU A 2 21.65 9.27 13.50
N TYR A 3 21.31 8.15 14.14
CA TYR A 3 21.86 7.72 15.42
C TYR A 3 22.75 6.50 15.21
N LYS A 4 24.01 6.58 15.66
CA LYS A 4 24.95 5.46 15.68
C LYS A 4 25.05 4.91 17.09
N LEU A 5 24.77 3.62 17.26
CA LEU A 5 24.89 2.98 18.57
C LEU A 5 26.37 2.87 18.96
N PRO A 6 26.79 3.38 20.14
CA PRO A 6 28.19 3.30 20.55
C PRO A 6 28.70 1.86 20.62
N LYS A 7 29.96 1.66 20.21
CA LYS A 7 30.63 0.33 20.20
C LYS A 7 29.93 -0.72 19.32
N SER A 8 29.08 -0.29 18.38
CA SER A 8 28.44 -1.15 17.38
C SER A 8 28.58 -0.55 15.97
N LYS A 9 28.39 -1.38 14.94
CA LYS A 9 28.21 -0.94 13.54
C LYS A 9 26.75 -0.62 13.22
N SER A 10 25.82 -0.77 14.17
CA SER A 10 24.40 -0.49 13.97
C SER A 10 24.14 1.01 13.85
N VAL A 11 23.38 1.37 12.81
CA VAL A 11 22.97 2.74 12.51
C VAL A 11 21.46 2.77 12.35
N THR A 12 20.80 3.72 13.00
CA THR A 12 19.37 3.98 12.86
C THR A 12 19.17 5.34 12.20
N GLN A 13 18.43 5.36 11.10
CA GLN A 13 18.07 6.57 10.39
C GLN A 13 16.56 6.81 10.53
N PHE A 14 16.19 8.05 10.84
CA PHE A 14 14.80 8.48 10.83
C PHE A 14 14.62 9.58 9.79
N LEU A 15 13.61 9.40 8.95
CA LEU A 15 13.06 10.46 8.10
C LEU A 15 11.88 11.08 8.85
N ILE A 16 12.01 12.35 9.20
CA ILE A 16 10.89 13.15 9.65
C ILE A 16 10.38 13.87 8.42
N VAL A 17 9.18 13.53 7.99
CA VAL A 17 8.54 14.14 6.82
C VAL A 17 7.43 15.09 7.32
N ASN A 18 7.37 16.27 6.73
CA ASN A 18 6.29 17.23 6.97
C ASN A 18 5.36 17.19 5.74
N LEU A 19 4.46 16.21 5.72
CA LEU A 19 3.53 15.99 4.61
C LEU A 19 2.11 16.23 5.09
N GLU A 20 1.34 16.91 4.25
CA GLU A 20 -0.11 16.98 4.37
C GLU A 20 -0.74 16.02 3.36
N GLN A 21 -1.89 15.47 3.71
CA GLN A 21 -2.59 14.52 2.85
C GLN A 21 -3.32 15.26 1.73
N ASP A 22 -2.76 15.21 0.51
CA ASP A 22 -3.30 15.84 -0.71
C ASP A 22 -4.39 14.99 -1.39
N VAL A 23 -5.39 14.56 -0.62
CA VAL A 23 -6.59 13.93 -1.17
C VAL A 23 -7.84 14.51 -0.51
N SER A 24 -8.94 14.50 -1.24
CA SER A 24 -10.23 14.94 -0.71
C SER A 24 -10.62 14.12 0.52
N GLN A 25 -11.14 14.78 1.56
CA GLN A 25 -11.66 14.09 2.74
C GLN A 25 -12.95 13.35 2.38
N ARG A 26 -13.02 12.06 2.72
CA ARG A 26 -14.21 11.23 2.55
C ARG A 26 -14.64 10.68 3.92
N PRO A 27 -15.95 10.54 4.21
CA PRO A 27 -16.41 10.06 5.51
C PRO A 27 -15.88 8.67 5.89
N ASN A 28 -15.63 7.83 4.89
CA ASN A 28 -15.10 6.48 5.04
C ASN A 28 -13.56 6.41 4.97
N GLN A 29 -12.85 7.53 4.79
CA GLN A 29 -11.41 7.58 4.59
C GLN A 29 -10.75 8.31 5.78
N PRO A 30 -10.19 7.58 6.77
CA PRO A 30 -9.53 8.20 7.90
C PRO A 30 -8.33 9.05 7.47
N TYR A 31 -8.20 10.23 8.07
CA TYR A 31 -7.03 11.09 7.90
C TYR A 31 -5.78 10.39 8.45
N ASN A 32 -4.61 10.63 7.83
CA ASN A 32 -3.33 9.98 8.15
C ASN A 32 -3.32 8.45 7.95
N ARG A 33 -4.19 7.92 7.08
CA ARG A 33 -4.13 6.52 6.61
C ARG A 33 -3.99 6.46 5.09
N SER A 34 -3.45 5.33 4.63
CA SER A 34 -3.41 5.00 3.21
C SER A 34 -4.82 5.03 2.59
N LEU A 35 -4.88 5.34 1.29
CA LEU A 35 -6.13 5.34 0.53
C LEU A 35 -6.80 3.96 0.59
N LEU A 36 -8.08 3.93 0.93
CA LEU A 36 -8.89 2.73 0.79
C LEU A 36 -9.26 2.56 -0.68
N SER A 37 -9.14 1.34 -1.19
CA SER A 37 -9.60 1.01 -2.53
C SER A 37 -11.11 1.22 -2.65
N ASP A 38 -11.56 1.81 -3.75
CA ASP A 38 -13.00 1.94 -4.04
C ASP A 38 -13.65 0.57 -4.31
N LEU A 39 -12.85 -0.41 -4.78
CA LEU A 39 -13.24 -1.79 -5.02
C LEU A 39 -12.28 -2.72 -4.26
N GLU A 40 -12.83 -3.57 -3.40
CA GLU A 40 -12.05 -4.53 -2.63
C GLU A 40 -11.85 -5.81 -3.43
N VAL A 41 -10.62 -6.04 -3.91
CA VAL A 41 -10.22 -7.26 -4.62
C VAL A 41 -8.96 -7.82 -4.01
N THR A 42 -9.12 -8.90 -3.26
CA THR A 42 -8.04 -9.57 -2.55
C THR A 42 -7.56 -10.79 -3.32
N GLN A 43 -6.25 -10.97 -3.37
CA GLN A 43 -5.62 -12.19 -3.90
C GLN A 43 -6.07 -13.38 -3.06
N SER A 44 -6.65 -14.40 -3.70
CA SER A 44 -6.99 -15.64 -3.00
C SER A 44 -5.75 -16.52 -2.85
N PHE A 45 -5.73 -17.36 -1.81
CA PHE A 45 -4.68 -18.34 -1.62
C PHE A 45 -4.59 -19.32 -2.80
N GLU A 46 -5.74 -19.77 -3.31
CA GLU A 46 -5.79 -20.71 -4.43
C GLU A 46 -5.20 -20.10 -5.70
N ASP A 47 -5.57 -18.85 -6.01
CA ASP A 47 -5.04 -18.14 -7.17
C ASP A 47 -3.53 -17.90 -7.00
N PHE A 48 -3.07 -17.58 -5.79
CA PHE A 48 -1.66 -17.38 -5.51
C PHE A 48 -0.83 -18.63 -5.81
N ILE A 49 -1.28 -19.81 -5.34
CA ILE A 49 -0.61 -21.08 -5.60
C ILE A 49 -0.63 -21.45 -7.09
N LYS A 50 -1.67 -21.04 -7.82
CA LYS A 50 -1.79 -21.26 -9.27
C LYS A 50 -1.07 -20.21 -10.12
N ASN A 51 -0.41 -19.22 -9.50
CA ASN A 51 0.17 -18.05 -10.18
C ASN A 51 -0.86 -17.27 -11.02
N VAL A 52 -2.08 -17.18 -10.52
CA VAL A 52 -3.16 -16.38 -11.10
C VAL A 52 -3.24 -15.06 -10.34
N ASP A 53 -3.17 -13.96 -11.07
CA ASP A 53 -3.32 -12.62 -10.53
C ASP A 53 -4.81 -12.25 -10.51
N THR A 54 -5.43 -12.36 -9.33
CA THR A 54 -6.86 -12.07 -9.14
C THR A 54 -7.15 -10.60 -9.45
N GLN A 55 -6.26 -9.68 -9.09
CA GLN A 55 -6.48 -8.25 -9.29
C GLN A 55 -6.38 -7.85 -10.76
N MET A 56 -5.41 -8.41 -11.49
CA MET A 56 -5.23 -8.16 -12.92
C MET A 56 -6.44 -8.66 -13.70
N ASN A 57 -6.88 -9.90 -13.48
CA ASN A 57 -8.03 -10.46 -14.17
C ASN A 57 -9.29 -9.63 -13.92
N TYR A 58 -9.55 -9.26 -12.66
CA TYR A 58 -10.66 -8.38 -12.32
C TYR A 58 -10.57 -7.02 -13.04
N THR A 59 -9.36 -6.45 -13.16
CA THR A 59 -9.15 -5.18 -13.86
C THR A 59 -9.44 -5.32 -15.35
N LEU A 60 -9.02 -6.41 -16.00
CA LEU A 60 -9.30 -6.68 -17.41
C LEU A 60 -10.81 -6.84 -17.66
N GLU A 61 -11.52 -7.52 -16.76
CA GLU A 61 -12.98 -7.63 -16.79
C GLU A 61 -13.65 -6.25 -16.69
N LEU A 62 -13.21 -5.40 -15.75
CA LEU A 62 -13.74 -4.03 -15.61
C LEU A 62 -13.52 -3.17 -16.86
N LEU A 63 -12.39 -3.36 -17.52
CA LEU A 63 -12.04 -2.62 -18.74
C LEU A 63 -12.74 -3.16 -19.99
N ASN A 64 -13.42 -4.31 -19.90
CA ASN A 64 -13.97 -5.06 -21.03
C ASN A 64 -12.91 -5.34 -22.11
N VAL A 65 -11.69 -5.68 -21.69
CA VAL A 65 -10.62 -6.10 -22.60
C VAL A 65 -10.66 -7.62 -22.67
N GLU A 66 -11.05 -8.16 -23.83
CA GLU A 66 -10.99 -9.60 -24.15
C GLU A 66 -9.55 -10.10 -24.36
#